data_AF-A0A927RH29-F1
#
_entry.id   AF-A0A927RH29-F1
#
_cell.length_a   1.000
_cell.length_b   1.000
_cell.length_c   1.000
_cell.angle_alpha   90.00
_cell.angle_beta   90.00
_cell.angle_gamma   90.00
#
_symmetry.space_group_name_H-M   'P 1'
#
loop_
_entity.id
_entity.type
_entity.pdbx_description
1 polymer ?
#
loop_
_entity_poly.entity_id
_entity_poly.type
_entity_poly.pdbx_seq_one_letter_code
_entity_poly.pdbx_strand_id
1 'polypeptide(L)'
;MYSVLSILLVLGLGCSCSLGEFLDGKFEGFQQTGNLKEYSATVGVIRGKGQVVFDKEKINDGASLTITVKPDYGNKVKIFKINNIDYTEKLKDNAFVIDNITSDIVVDVQFEELEGYVSYVAAENVPVIDGEIDNIWDTSYTFSVKNQHLDNGDEIYEDTSYVNVLWNENGLYYLCYVYDGDLVYGDVCNLWVSEVYSSEPHLRDPITGEWSLVNYSANPEDGTYAITAAADGNNYVYTGFDVSEYWTCAAQITDFGYILEIFMPRVGKTPLTAGASIGFDVSIDYYSTGGNGRDYYANWNGYVLKDEGPSCPVEGWLTSHGYWTCPAALKEIILLPEKR
;
A
#
# COMPACT_ATOMS: atom_id res chain seq x y z
N MET A 1 -33.62 -1.31 27.37
CA MET A 1 -33.52 -1.34 25.90
C MET A 1 -32.94 -2.71 25.53
N TYR A 2 -33.81 -3.72 25.41
CA TYR A 2 -33.54 -4.97 24.70
C TYR A 2 -34.75 -5.20 23.81
N SER A 3 -34.45 -5.48 22.54
CA SER A 3 -35.36 -5.53 21.41
C SER A 3 -36.54 -6.47 21.67
N VAL A 4 -37.76 -5.96 21.48
CA VAL A 4 -39.00 -6.74 21.54
C VAL A 4 -39.14 -7.45 20.20
N LEU A 5 -38.82 -8.75 20.19
CA LEU A 5 -39.15 -9.66 19.09
C LEU A 5 -40.67 -9.70 18.97
N SER A 6 -41.20 -8.98 17.98
CA SER A 6 -42.64 -8.89 17.75
C SER A 6 -43.08 -10.16 17.03
N ILE A 7 -43.46 -11.19 17.79
CA ILE A 7 -44.14 -12.37 17.26
C ILE A 7 -45.58 -11.97 16.95
N LEU A 8 -45.87 -11.68 15.69
CA LEU A 8 -47.23 -11.44 15.22
C LEU A 8 -47.95 -12.79 15.11
N LEU A 9 -48.63 -13.19 16.18
CA LEU A 9 -49.45 -14.39 16.20
C LEU A 9 -50.81 -14.10 15.55
N VAL A 10 -50.97 -14.39 14.26
CA VAL A 10 -52.28 -14.36 13.59
C VAL A 10 -53.04 -15.63 13.98
N LEU A 11 -53.70 -15.62 15.13
CA LEU A 11 -54.70 -16.63 15.45
C LEU A 11 -56.01 -16.27 14.77
N GLY A 12 -56.32 -17.00 13.69
CA GLY A 12 -57.67 -17.07 13.18
C GLY A 12 -58.61 -17.57 14.29
N LEU A 13 -59.68 -16.81 14.51
CA LEU A 13 -60.79 -17.06 15.44
C LEU A 13 -60.53 -16.71 16.92
N GLY A 14 -60.77 -15.44 17.26
CA GLY A 14 -61.73 -15.11 18.32
C GLY A 14 -61.32 -15.17 19.80
N CYS A 15 -60.04 -15.33 20.16
CA CYS A 15 -59.61 -15.24 21.56
C CYS A 15 -58.55 -14.16 21.77
N SER A 16 -58.90 -13.14 22.57
CA SER A 16 -57.97 -12.15 23.10
C SER A 16 -57.26 -12.72 24.34
N CYS A 17 -56.01 -13.14 24.21
CA CYS A 17 -55.17 -13.47 25.36
C CYS A 17 -54.27 -12.28 25.70
N SER A 18 -54.19 -11.92 26.98
CA SER A 18 -53.33 -10.83 27.44
C SER A 18 -51.90 -11.34 27.66
N LEU A 19 -50.90 -10.50 27.36
CA LEU A 19 -49.47 -10.83 27.43
C LEU A 19 -49.03 -11.33 28.83
N GLY A 20 -49.78 -11.01 29.89
CA GLY A 20 -49.51 -11.43 31.26
C GLY A 20 -49.66 -12.93 31.50
N GLU A 21 -50.53 -13.64 30.77
CA GLU A 21 -50.74 -15.08 30.96
C GLU A 21 -49.65 -15.94 30.31
N PHE A 22 -48.87 -15.37 29.38
CA PHE A 22 -47.78 -16.05 28.70
C PHE A 22 -46.50 -16.15 29.55
N LEU A 23 -46.29 -15.21 30.47
CA LEU A 23 -45.10 -15.14 31.34
C LEU A 23 -45.23 -15.99 32.62
N ASP A 24 -46.44 -16.43 32.97
CA ASP A 24 -46.75 -17.18 34.20
C ASP A 24 -46.63 -18.71 34.06
N GLY A 25 -45.99 -19.21 32.99
CA GLY A 25 -45.67 -20.64 32.84
C GLY A 25 -46.88 -21.57 32.67
N LYS A 26 -48.07 -21.05 32.34
CA LYS A 26 -49.30 -21.85 32.19
C LYS A 26 -49.52 -22.47 30.79
N PHE A 27 -48.57 -22.31 29.87
CA PHE A 27 -48.63 -22.92 28.54
C PHE A 27 -47.48 -23.92 28.36
N GLU A 28 -47.54 -25.07 29.04
CA GLU A 28 -46.77 -26.24 28.63
C GLU A 28 -47.47 -26.89 27.43
N GLY A 29 -46.92 -26.74 26.23
CA GLY A 29 -47.48 -27.37 25.03
C GLY A 29 -47.24 -26.68 23.70
N PHE A 30 -46.64 -25.48 23.65
CA PHE A 30 -46.17 -24.93 22.38
C PHE A 30 -44.91 -25.68 21.93
N GLN A 31 -45.10 -26.73 21.15
CA GLN A 31 -44.05 -27.17 20.25
C GLN A 31 -44.03 -26.23 19.07
N GLN A 32 -42.86 -25.62 18.79
CA GLN A 32 -42.59 -24.93 17.53
C GLN A 32 -42.74 -25.97 16.41
N THR A 33 -43.95 -26.08 15.87
CA THR A 33 -44.31 -27.05 14.84
C THR A 33 -44.17 -26.38 13.49
N GLY A 34 -42.92 -26.21 13.09
CA GLY A 34 -42.55 -25.74 11.78
C GLY A 34 -41.04 -25.66 11.73
N ASN A 35 -40.42 -26.51 10.90
CA ASN A 35 -39.07 -26.22 10.46
C ASN A 35 -39.15 -24.83 9.83
N LEU A 36 -38.50 -23.83 10.43
CA LEU A 36 -38.32 -22.56 9.77
C LEU A 36 -37.70 -22.87 8.41
N LYS A 37 -38.26 -22.28 7.36
CA LYS A 37 -37.75 -22.50 6.01
C LYS A 37 -36.28 -22.09 6.01
N GLU A 38 -35.40 -23.02 5.66
CA GLU A 38 -33.97 -22.76 5.55
C GLU A 38 -33.65 -22.31 4.13
N TYR A 39 -32.74 -21.34 4.02
CA TYR A 39 -32.12 -20.91 2.79
C TYR A 39 -30.61 -21.17 2.85
N SER A 40 -30.01 -21.24 1.67
CA SER A 40 -28.58 -21.45 1.48
C SER A 40 -27.90 -20.17 1.03
N ALA A 41 -26.65 -19.99 1.47
CA ALA A 41 -25.71 -19.05 0.87
C ALA A 41 -24.66 -19.83 0.10
N THR A 42 -24.43 -19.43 -1.15
CA THR A 42 -23.46 -20.08 -2.04
C THR A 42 -22.61 -19.03 -2.74
N VAL A 43 -21.37 -19.41 -3.02
CA VAL A 43 -20.51 -18.66 -3.94
C VAL A 43 -20.90 -19.07 -5.35
N GLY A 44 -21.25 -18.09 -6.17
CA GLY A 44 -21.44 -18.26 -7.60
C GLY A 44 -20.11 -18.21 -8.32
N VAL A 45 -19.85 -17.12 -9.04
CA VAL A 45 -18.64 -16.90 -9.82
C VAL A 45 -17.68 -15.99 -9.07
N ILE A 46 -16.45 -16.47 -8.87
CA ILE A 46 -15.29 -15.65 -8.50
C ILE A 46 -14.44 -15.42 -9.74
N ARG A 47 -14.15 -14.16 -10.06
CA ARG A 47 -13.17 -13.75 -11.08
C ARG A 47 -12.04 -12.98 -10.43
N GLY A 48 -10.80 -13.25 -10.81
CA GLY A 48 -9.62 -12.65 -10.17
C GLY A 48 -9.20 -13.40 -8.91
N LYS A 49 -8.39 -12.76 -8.05
CA LYS A 49 -7.71 -13.37 -6.91
C LYS A 49 -8.33 -12.92 -5.58
N GLY A 50 -8.95 -13.85 -4.86
CA GLY A 50 -9.60 -13.63 -3.58
C GLY A 50 -10.64 -14.70 -3.24
N GLN A 51 -11.31 -14.53 -2.10
CA GLN A 51 -12.30 -15.48 -1.58
C GLN A 51 -13.52 -14.78 -0.95
N VAL A 52 -14.60 -15.54 -0.78
CA VAL A 52 -15.82 -15.13 -0.08
C VAL A 52 -16.05 -16.08 1.09
N VAL A 53 -16.37 -15.52 2.25
CA VAL A 53 -16.63 -16.27 3.49
C VAL A 53 -18.00 -15.85 4.02
N PHE A 54 -18.82 -16.84 4.35
CA PHE A 54 -20.09 -16.64 5.02
C PHE A 54 -19.95 -16.92 6.51
N ASP A 55 -20.65 -16.19 7.37
CA ASP A 55 -20.72 -16.51 8.80
C ASP A 55 -21.47 -17.82 9.07
N LYS A 56 -22.32 -18.25 8.11
CA LYS A 56 -23.07 -19.52 8.12
C LYS A 56 -23.51 -19.94 6.72
N GLU A 57 -23.63 -21.25 6.51
CA GLU A 57 -24.05 -21.83 5.22
C GLU A 57 -25.58 -21.99 5.11
N LYS A 58 -26.26 -22.14 6.26
CA LYS A 58 -27.71 -22.29 6.37
C LYS A 58 -28.32 -21.15 7.17
N ILE A 59 -29.40 -20.58 6.64
CA ILE A 59 -30.01 -19.35 7.13
C ILE A 59 -31.50 -19.59 7.32
N ASN A 60 -32.01 -19.40 8.54
CA ASN A 60 -33.44 -19.45 8.79
C ASN A 60 -34.16 -18.26 8.13
N ASP A 61 -35.40 -18.46 7.69
CA ASP A 61 -36.27 -17.39 7.20
C ASP A 61 -36.35 -16.21 8.17
N GLY A 62 -36.12 -15.01 7.65
CA GLY A 62 -36.06 -13.75 8.40
C GLY A 62 -34.75 -13.48 9.14
N ALA A 63 -33.79 -14.42 9.17
CA ALA A 63 -32.48 -14.20 9.78
C ALA A 63 -31.59 -13.31 8.91
N SER A 64 -30.48 -12.83 9.49
CA SER A 64 -29.44 -12.08 8.78
C SER A 64 -28.26 -12.97 8.38
N LEU A 65 -27.49 -12.56 7.37
CA LEU A 65 -26.27 -13.20 6.89
C LEU A 65 -25.15 -12.15 6.80
N THR A 66 -23.95 -12.51 7.26
CA THR A 66 -22.75 -11.69 7.05
C THR A 66 -21.88 -12.34 5.97
N ILE A 67 -21.53 -11.55 4.97
CA ILE A 67 -20.65 -11.94 3.86
C ILE A 67 -19.37 -11.14 4.00
N THR A 68 -18.24 -11.83 4.15
CA THR A 68 -16.91 -11.23 4.12
C THR A 68 -16.23 -11.59 2.80
N VAL A 69 -15.84 -10.57 2.06
CA VAL A 69 -14.98 -10.71 0.88
C VAL A 69 -13.55 -10.53 1.33
N LYS A 70 -12.63 -11.36 0.86
CA LYS A 70 -11.20 -11.25 1.15
C LYS A 70 -10.45 -11.22 -0.17
N PRO A 71 -10.16 -10.04 -0.73
CA PRO A 71 -9.23 -9.94 -1.85
C PRO A 71 -7.89 -10.55 -1.46
N ASP A 72 -7.23 -11.23 -2.40
CA ASP A 72 -5.82 -11.59 -2.21
C ASP A 72 -4.97 -10.31 -2.24
N TYR A 73 -3.79 -10.33 -1.62
CA TYR A 73 -2.91 -9.16 -1.59
C TYR A 73 -2.63 -8.60 -3.00
N GLY A 74 -2.59 -7.27 -3.12
CA GLY A 74 -2.46 -6.58 -4.40
C GLY A 74 -3.75 -6.52 -5.23
N ASN A 75 -4.88 -7.01 -4.70
CA ASN A 75 -6.17 -6.96 -5.37
C ASN A 75 -7.20 -6.18 -4.54
N LYS A 76 -8.21 -5.63 -5.21
CA LYS A 76 -9.41 -5.03 -4.61
C LYS A 76 -10.66 -5.62 -5.22
N VAL A 77 -11.78 -5.44 -4.55
CA VAL A 77 -13.10 -5.77 -5.10
C VAL A 77 -13.45 -4.77 -6.20
N LYS A 78 -13.59 -5.26 -7.44
CA LYS A 78 -14.10 -4.49 -8.58
C LYS A 78 -15.62 -4.51 -8.64
N ILE A 79 -16.19 -5.70 -8.44
CA ILE A 79 -17.64 -5.93 -8.50
C ILE A 79 -18.04 -6.91 -7.40
N PHE A 80 -19.08 -6.60 -6.65
CA PHE A 80 -19.72 -7.46 -5.67
C PHE A 80 -21.22 -7.53 -5.95
N LYS A 81 -21.71 -8.73 -6.28
CA LYS A 81 -23.11 -8.97 -6.61
C LYS A 81 -23.74 -10.01 -5.71
N ILE A 82 -25.00 -9.77 -5.36
CA ILE A 82 -25.85 -10.73 -4.66
C ILE A 82 -27.08 -10.96 -5.55
N ASN A 83 -27.33 -12.22 -5.93
CA ASN A 83 -28.44 -12.60 -6.80
C ASN A 83 -28.53 -11.72 -8.07
N ASN A 84 -27.38 -11.51 -8.74
CA ASN A 84 -27.20 -10.64 -9.91
C ASN A 84 -27.41 -9.13 -9.69
N ILE A 85 -27.72 -8.67 -8.48
CA ILE A 85 -27.84 -7.25 -8.16
C ILE A 85 -26.49 -6.74 -7.66
N ASP A 86 -26.05 -5.59 -8.15
CA ASP A 86 -24.78 -4.97 -7.78
C ASP A 86 -24.87 -4.24 -6.43
N TYR A 87 -23.99 -4.61 -5.51
CA TYR A 87 -23.84 -4.05 -4.16
C TYR A 87 -22.43 -3.49 -3.91
N THR A 88 -21.61 -3.32 -4.95
CA THR A 88 -20.19 -2.93 -4.83
C THR A 88 -19.99 -1.69 -3.96
N GLU A 89 -20.73 -0.62 -4.21
CA GLU A 89 -20.60 0.64 -3.44
C GLU A 89 -21.12 0.55 -1.98
N LYS A 90 -21.84 -0.53 -1.65
CA LYS A 90 -22.38 -0.76 -0.30
C LYS A 90 -21.51 -1.72 0.52
N LEU A 91 -20.51 -2.33 -0.09
CA LEU A 91 -19.52 -3.15 0.61
C LEU A 91 -18.63 -2.22 1.43
N LYS A 92 -18.61 -2.39 2.76
CA LYS A 92 -17.77 -1.58 3.66
C LYS A 92 -16.77 -2.48 4.36
N ASP A 93 -15.50 -2.12 4.35
CA ASP A 93 -14.42 -2.90 4.96
C ASP A 93 -14.44 -4.38 4.50
N ASN A 94 -14.77 -4.58 3.23
CA ASN A 94 -14.98 -5.89 2.60
C ASN A 94 -16.04 -6.79 3.28
N ALA A 95 -16.96 -6.21 4.04
CA ALA A 95 -18.07 -6.90 4.68
C ALA A 95 -19.42 -6.35 4.21
N PHE A 96 -20.40 -7.25 4.10
CA PHE A 96 -21.79 -6.92 3.78
C PHE A 96 -22.74 -7.73 4.67
N VAL A 97 -23.73 -7.07 5.26
CA VAL A 97 -24.77 -7.72 6.06
C VAL A 97 -26.09 -7.63 5.30
N ILE A 98 -26.72 -8.79 5.10
CA ILE A 98 -28.08 -8.88 4.58
C ILE A 98 -29.00 -9.23 5.75
N ASP A 99 -30.01 -8.40 6.00
CA ASP A 99 -31.05 -8.69 6.98
C ASP A 99 -32.28 -9.32 6.30
N ASN A 100 -33.07 -10.06 7.09
CA ASN A 100 -34.38 -10.58 6.69
C ASN A 100 -34.34 -11.43 5.39
N ILE A 101 -33.51 -12.48 5.40
CA ILE A 101 -33.38 -13.41 4.28
C ILE A 101 -34.69 -14.19 4.07
N THR A 102 -35.20 -14.16 2.83
CA THR A 102 -36.44 -14.84 2.41
C THR A 102 -36.26 -15.68 1.14
N SER A 103 -35.03 -15.85 0.68
CA SER A 103 -34.65 -16.66 -0.48
C SER A 103 -33.20 -17.10 -0.38
N ASP A 104 -32.81 -18.07 -1.20
CA ASP A 104 -31.40 -18.43 -1.37
C ASP A 104 -30.56 -17.24 -1.86
N ILE A 105 -29.29 -17.26 -1.50
CA ILE A 105 -28.31 -16.22 -1.76
C ILE A 105 -27.17 -16.80 -2.60
N VAL A 106 -26.92 -16.17 -3.74
CA VAL A 106 -25.77 -16.43 -4.60
C VAL A 106 -24.91 -15.17 -4.65
N VAL A 107 -23.63 -15.31 -4.30
CA VAL A 107 -22.67 -14.21 -4.31
C VAL A 107 -21.68 -14.37 -5.46
N ASP A 108 -21.62 -13.37 -6.33
CA ASP A 108 -20.62 -13.27 -7.39
C ASP A 108 -19.65 -12.13 -7.08
N VAL A 109 -18.35 -12.37 -7.22
CA VAL A 109 -17.31 -11.36 -6.94
C VAL A 109 -16.32 -11.30 -8.09
N GLN A 110 -15.98 -10.09 -8.51
CA GLN A 110 -14.85 -9.84 -9.38
C GLN A 110 -13.83 -9.01 -8.62
N PHE A 111 -12.60 -9.53 -8.55
CA PHE A 111 -11.43 -8.82 -8.10
C PHE A 111 -10.69 -8.22 -9.29
N GLU A 112 -9.98 -7.13 -9.03
CA GLU A 112 -8.99 -6.56 -9.95
C GLU A 112 -7.73 -6.21 -9.20
N GLU A 113 -6.61 -6.19 -9.92
CA GLU A 113 -5.35 -5.72 -9.38
C GLU A 113 -5.44 -4.23 -9.02
N LEU A 114 -4.78 -3.86 -7.94
CA LEU A 114 -4.67 -2.48 -7.51
C LEU A 114 -3.78 -1.71 -8.49
N GLU A 115 -4.38 -0.95 -9.41
CA GLU A 115 -3.65 -0.05 -10.32
C GLU A 115 -2.89 1.02 -9.51
N GLY A 116 -1.58 1.17 -9.78
CA GLY A 116 -0.72 2.16 -9.14
C GLY A 116 0.01 1.70 -7.88
N TYR A 117 -0.29 0.48 -7.40
CA TYR A 117 0.38 -0.09 -6.24
C TYR A 117 1.51 -0.99 -6.68
N VAL A 118 2.72 -0.58 -6.35
CA VAL A 118 3.90 -1.41 -6.58
C VAL A 118 3.98 -2.48 -5.49
N SER A 119 4.50 -3.66 -5.83
CA SER A 119 4.59 -4.79 -4.92
C SER A 119 6.01 -5.05 -4.49
N TYR A 120 6.24 -5.17 -3.19
CA TYR A 120 7.46 -5.76 -2.66
C TYR A 120 7.19 -7.19 -2.23
N VAL A 121 7.98 -8.14 -2.74
CA VAL A 121 7.88 -9.54 -2.36
C VAL A 121 8.69 -9.74 -1.08
N ALA A 122 8.14 -10.48 -0.12
CA ALA A 122 8.88 -10.86 1.07
C ALA A 122 10.09 -11.72 0.70
N ALA A 123 11.26 -11.44 1.26
CA ALA A 123 12.51 -12.15 0.98
C ALA A 123 12.81 -13.18 2.09
N GLU A 124 12.40 -14.45 1.94
CA GLU A 124 12.86 -15.55 2.82
C GLU A 124 14.36 -15.83 2.65
N ASN A 125 14.84 -15.75 1.41
CA ASN A 125 16.26 -15.64 1.10
C ASN A 125 16.53 -14.15 0.90
N VAL A 126 17.36 -13.52 1.71
CA VAL A 126 17.69 -12.10 1.52
C VAL A 126 18.74 -11.96 0.42
N PRO A 127 18.72 -10.88 -0.38
CA PRO A 127 19.84 -10.61 -1.29
C PRO A 127 21.14 -10.45 -0.50
N VAL A 128 22.24 -10.88 -1.09
CA VAL A 128 23.58 -10.68 -0.54
C VAL A 128 24.01 -9.28 -0.96
N ILE A 129 24.25 -8.38 -0.01
CA ILE A 129 24.70 -7.02 -0.32
C ILE A 129 26.18 -7.06 -0.73
N ASP A 130 26.44 -7.28 -2.02
CA ASP A 130 27.79 -7.35 -2.59
C ASP A 130 27.95 -6.58 -3.92
N GLY A 131 26.86 -6.00 -4.44
CA GLY A 131 26.86 -5.17 -5.64
C GLY A 131 26.66 -5.98 -6.92
N GLU A 132 26.48 -7.30 -6.81
CA GLU A 132 26.07 -8.17 -7.92
C GLU A 132 24.55 -8.35 -7.93
N ILE A 133 23.96 -8.57 -9.11
CA ILE A 133 22.52 -8.78 -9.22
C ILE A 133 22.18 -10.24 -8.92
N ASP A 134 21.63 -10.50 -7.74
CA ASP A 134 21.04 -11.78 -7.35
C ASP A 134 19.78 -12.15 -8.14
N ASN A 135 19.56 -13.46 -8.33
CA ASN A 135 18.33 -14.00 -8.94
C ASN A 135 17.05 -13.63 -8.17
N ILE A 136 17.14 -13.26 -6.89
CA ILE A 136 15.94 -12.88 -6.12
C ILE A 136 15.33 -11.57 -6.61
N TRP A 137 16.13 -10.68 -7.20
CA TRP A 137 15.64 -9.40 -7.70
C TRP A 137 14.59 -9.57 -8.82
N ASP A 138 14.66 -10.66 -9.60
CA ASP A 138 13.66 -11.05 -10.61
C ASP A 138 12.24 -11.25 -10.03
N THR A 139 12.13 -11.47 -8.72
CA THR A 139 10.84 -11.65 -8.05
C THR A 139 10.14 -10.32 -7.73
N SER A 140 10.93 -9.25 -7.61
CA SER A 140 10.45 -7.92 -7.22
C SER A 140 9.88 -7.14 -8.41
N TYR A 141 9.16 -6.06 -8.11
CA TYR A 141 8.76 -5.11 -9.14
C TYR A 141 9.90 -4.16 -9.49
N THR A 142 10.07 -3.88 -10.78
CA THR A 142 11.07 -2.95 -11.31
C THR A 142 10.47 -1.55 -11.52
N PHE A 143 11.00 -0.59 -10.78
CA PHE A 143 10.72 0.84 -10.87
C PHE A 143 11.63 1.48 -11.91
N SER A 144 11.16 1.60 -13.14
CA SER A 144 11.91 2.35 -14.15
C SER A 144 11.90 3.85 -13.83
N VAL A 145 13.08 4.47 -13.81
CA VAL A 145 13.27 5.89 -13.46
C VAL A 145 13.22 6.72 -14.75
N LYS A 146 12.02 6.94 -15.31
CA LYS A 146 11.88 7.40 -16.70
C LYS A 146 11.76 8.92 -16.89
N ASN A 147 11.49 9.67 -15.82
CA ASN A 147 11.17 11.09 -15.96
C ASN A 147 12.45 11.90 -15.77
N GLN A 148 13.15 12.13 -16.87
CA GLN A 148 14.32 13.01 -16.86
C GLN A 148 13.90 14.47 -16.91
N HIS A 149 14.49 15.25 -16.02
CA HIS A 149 14.30 16.67 -15.86
C HIS A 149 15.65 17.34 -16.01
N LEU A 150 15.83 18.05 -17.13
CA LEU A 150 16.92 18.99 -17.28
C LEU A 150 16.59 20.23 -16.43
N ASP A 151 17.57 20.74 -15.68
CA ASP A 151 17.40 21.99 -14.92
C ASP A 151 17.04 23.19 -15.84
N ASN A 152 17.22 23.04 -17.18
CA ASN A 152 16.89 24.03 -18.22
C ASN A 152 15.74 23.65 -19.17
N GLY A 153 14.98 22.58 -18.91
CA GLY A 153 13.62 22.43 -19.45
C GLY A 153 13.38 21.78 -20.82
N ASP A 154 14.39 21.32 -21.56
CA ASP A 154 14.14 20.75 -22.91
C ASP A 154 14.92 19.46 -23.19
N GLU A 155 14.19 18.33 -23.16
CA GLU A 155 14.45 16.96 -23.67
C GLU A 155 14.32 15.85 -22.62
N ILE A 156 13.45 14.89 -22.91
CA ILE A 156 13.29 13.63 -22.17
C ILE A 156 14.12 12.60 -22.92
N TYR A 157 15.25 12.16 -22.37
CA TYR A 157 15.89 10.93 -22.84
C TYR A 157 15.28 9.73 -22.14
N GLU A 158 15.20 8.59 -22.85
CA GLU A 158 14.81 7.33 -22.22
C GLU A 158 15.94 6.85 -21.31
N ASP A 159 15.78 7.08 -20.02
CA ASP A 159 16.62 6.48 -19.00
C ASP A 159 16.31 4.99 -18.88
N THR A 160 17.33 4.14 -18.95
CA THR A 160 17.20 2.69 -18.72
C THR A 160 17.47 2.30 -17.27
N SER A 161 17.75 3.27 -16.39
CA SER A 161 17.93 3.05 -14.97
C SER A 161 16.65 2.57 -14.30
N TYR A 162 16.83 1.74 -13.28
CA TYR A 162 15.73 1.20 -12.52
C TYR A 162 16.12 0.92 -11.08
N VAL A 163 15.10 0.89 -10.23
CA VAL A 163 15.21 0.36 -8.88
C VAL A 163 14.35 -0.88 -8.73
N ASN A 164 14.81 -1.83 -7.96
CA ASN A 164 14.05 -2.97 -7.47
C ASN A 164 14.11 -2.94 -5.95
N VAL A 165 13.08 -3.47 -5.29
CA VAL A 165 13.02 -3.44 -3.83
C VAL A 165 12.36 -4.70 -3.31
N LEU A 166 12.90 -5.21 -2.21
CA LEU A 166 12.40 -6.34 -1.45
C LEU A 166 12.22 -5.94 0.01
N TRP A 167 11.48 -6.73 0.77
CA TRP A 167 11.28 -6.47 2.19
C TRP A 167 11.27 -7.76 3.01
N ASN A 168 11.55 -7.62 4.30
CA ASN A 168 11.21 -8.63 5.30
C ASN A 168 10.92 -7.91 6.64
N GLU A 169 10.75 -8.68 7.72
CA GLU A 169 10.51 -8.12 9.06
C GLU A 169 11.67 -7.27 9.61
N ASN A 170 12.89 -7.44 9.05
CA ASN A 170 14.10 -6.75 9.47
C ASN A 170 14.33 -5.43 8.74
N GLY A 171 13.74 -5.22 7.55
CA GLY A 171 13.94 -3.99 6.80
C GLY A 171 13.62 -4.09 5.31
N LEU A 172 14.17 -3.13 4.57
CA LEU A 172 13.99 -2.96 3.12
C LEU A 172 15.34 -3.14 2.41
N TYR A 173 15.29 -3.80 1.26
CA TYR A 173 16.44 -4.03 0.38
C TYR A 173 16.18 -3.31 -0.94
N TYR A 174 17.19 -2.64 -1.47
CA TYR A 174 17.10 -1.90 -2.72
C TYR A 174 18.22 -2.35 -3.65
N LEU A 175 17.87 -2.58 -4.92
CA LEU A 175 18.81 -2.72 -6.02
C LEU A 175 18.62 -1.51 -6.93
N CYS A 176 19.62 -0.66 -7.03
CA CYS A 176 19.62 0.46 -7.95
C CYS A 176 20.57 0.15 -9.11
N TYR A 177 20.01 -0.05 -10.30
CA TYR A 177 20.78 -0.12 -11.53
C TYR A 177 20.73 1.24 -12.20
N VAL A 178 21.87 1.91 -12.28
CA VAL A 178 21.99 3.24 -12.89
C VAL A 178 22.77 3.12 -14.18
N TYR A 179 22.13 3.50 -15.27
CA TYR A 179 22.73 3.59 -16.60
C TYR A 179 23.31 4.98 -16.79
N ASP A 180 24.63 5.07 -16.78
CA ASP A 180 25.39 6.29 -17.00
C ASP A 180 26.71 5.95 -17.68
N GLY A 181 26.83 6.30 -18.96
CA GLY A 181 28.04 6.05 -19.74
C GLY A 181 29.19 7.01 -19.41
N ASP A 182 28.93 8.11 -18.71
CA ASP A 182 29.86 9.22 -18.48
C ASP A 182 30.05 9.52 -16.99
N LEU A 183 30.24 8.46 -16.18
CA LEU A 183 30.37 8.55 -14.72
C LEU A 183 31.34 9.64 -14.24
N VAL A 184 30.85 10.47 -13.34
CA VAL A 184 31.59 11.55 -12.69
C VAL A 184 31.36 11.58 -11.18
N TYR A 185 32.27 12.28 -10.51
CA TYR A 185 32.15 12.51 -9.07
C TYR A 185 30.91 13.38 -8.79
N GLY A 186 29.87 12.76 -8.23
CA GLY A 186 28.60 13.42 -7.92
C GLY A 186 27.37 12.57 -8.25
N ASP A 187 27.49 11.60 -9.18
CA ASP A 187 26.35 10.75 -9.57
C ASP A 187 25.85 9.93 -8.39
N VAL A 188 24.57 10.09 -8.09
CA VAL A 188 23.94 9.51 -6.91
C VAL A 188 22.55 8.98 -7.18
N CYS A 189 22.23 7.87 -6.52
CA CYS A 189 20.86 7.40 -6.37
C CYS A 189 20.31 7.87 -5.01
N ASN A 190 19.15 8.54 -5.04
CA ASN A 190 18.44 9.04 -3.88
C ASN A 190 17.16 8.23 -3.65
N LEU A 191 17.03 7.58 -2.50
CA LEU A 191 15.85 6.84 -2.07
C LEU A 191 15.13 7.64 -0.98
N TRP A 192 13.84 7.89 -1.17
CA TRP A 192 12.99 8.61 -0.21
C TRP A 192 11.94 7.64 0.33
N VAL A 193 11.87 7.46 1.65
CA VAL A 193 11.06 6.39 2.23
C VAL A 193 10.30 6.86 3.47
N SER A 194 9.06 6.40 3.60
CA SER A 194 8.31 6.42 4.85
C SER A 194 7.65 5.07 5.10
N GLU A 195 8.10 4.35 6.12
CA GLU A 195 7.52 3.09 6.61
C GLU A 195 6.15 3.29 7.26
N VAL A 196 5.74 4.55 7.50
CA VAL A 196 4.53 4.91 8.24
C VAL A 196 3.49 5.62 7.35
N TYR A 197 3.93 6.47 6.41
CA TYR A 197 3.03 7.28 5.60
C TYR A 197 3.13 6.86 4.14
N SER A 198 2.01 6.40 3.58
CA SER A 198 2.00 5.78 2.26
C SER A 198 1.78 6.74 1.10
N SER A 199 1.03 7.84 1.28
CA SER A 199 0.87 8.86 0.24
C SER A 199 1.03 10.26 0.83
N GLU A 200 2.01 11.00 0.28
CA GLU A 200 2.44 12.38 0.60
C GLU A 200 2.83 12.75 2.04
N PRO A 201 3.90 13.56 2.20
CA PRO A 201 4.12 14.41 3.39
C PRO A 201 3.27 15.69 3.28
N HIS A 202 1.96 15.54 3.15
CA HIS A 202 1.00 16.61 3.49
C HIS A 202 0.17 16.11 4.66
N LEU A 203 0.88 15.89 5.76
CA LEU A 203 0.28 15.63 7.05
C LEU A 203 -0.51 16.86 7.48
N ARG A 204 -1.80 16.81 7.18
CA ARG A 204 -2.79 17.58 7.95
C ARG A 204 -2.61 17.13 9.40
N ASP A 205 -2.09 18.02 10.24
CA ASP A 205 -1.89 17.74 11.66
C ASP A 205 -3.19 17.20 12.25
N PRO A 206 -3.22 15.97 12.82
CA PRO A 206 -4.46 15.35 13.28
C PRO A 206 -5.08 16.07 14.49
N ILE A 207 -4.33 16.96 15.16
CA ILE A 207 -4.76 17.77 16.31
C ILE A 207 -5.26 19.14 15.84
N THR A 208 -4.54 19.80 14.92
CA THR A 208 -4.85 21.19 14.52
C THR A 208 -5.60 21.30 13.20
N GLY A 209 -5.57 20.27 12.35
CA GLY A 209 -6.23 20.26 11.04
C GLY A 209 -5.61 21.21 10.01
N GLU A 210 -4.47 21.83 10.33
CA GLU A 210 -3.74 22.74 9.46
C GLU A 210 -2.78 21.99 8.52
N TRP A 211 -2.57 22.60 7.35
CA TRP A 211 -1.53 22.20 6.40
C TRP A 211 -0.18 22.59 6.98
N SER A 212 0.41 21.68 7.74
CA SER A 212 1.75 21.86 8.28
C SER A 212 2.71 21.10 7.36
N LEU A 213 3.73 21.79 6.85
CA LEU A 213 5.00 21.14 6.55
C LEU A 213 5.39 20.46 7.86
N VAL A 214 5.00 19.20 8.06
CA VAL A 214 5.59 18.43 9.14
C VAL A 214 7.05 18.48 8.79
N ASN A 215 7.77 19.28 9.59
CA ASN A 215 9.20 19.34 9.57
C ASN A 215 9.63 17.89 9.41
N TYR A 216 10.24 17.57 8.28
CA TYR A 216 11.12 16.43 8.16
C TYR A 216 12.30 16.70 9.11
N SER A 217 12.04 16.82 10.42
CA SER A 217 12.99 16.40 11.41
C SER A 217 12.95 14.90 11.26
N ALA A 218 13.88 14.33 10.49
CA ALA A 218 14.02 12.89 10.46
C ALA A 218 14.34 12.45 11.88
N ASN A 219 13.30 11.98 12.54
CA ASN A 219 13.51 11.02 13.58
C ASN A 219 13.44 9.67 12.86
N PRO A 220 14.56 8.99 12.61
CA PRO A 220 14.52 7.66 12.00
C PRO A 220 13.60 6.71 12.76
N GLU A 221 13.39 6.92 14.08
CA GLU A 221 12.42 6.17 14.87
C GLU A 221 10.95 6.30 14.40
N ASP A 222 10.64 7.34 13.63
CA ASP A 222 9.32 7.57 13.05
C ASP A 222 9.21 6.98 11.62
N GLY A 223 10.21 6.17 11.22
CA GLY A 223 10.17 5.34 10.01
C GLY A 223 10.36 6.12 8.71
N THR A 224 10.81 7.37 8.77
CA THR A 224 10.91 8.25 7.61
C THR A 224 12.36 8.69 7.40
N TYR A 225 12.92 8.41 6.22
CA TYR A 225 14.34 8.59 5.95
C TYR A 225 14.63 8.83 4.46
N ALA A 226 15.87 9.27 4.18
CA ALA A 226 16.41 9.37 2.84
C ALA A 226 17.80 8.72 2.79
N ILE A 227 18.11 8.00 1.71
CA ILE A 227 19.41 7.41 1.44
C ILE A 227 19.96 8.03 0.16
N THR A 228 21.18 8.55 0.20
CA THR A 228 21.92 9.00 -0.98
C THR A 228 23.19 8.19 -1.10
N ALA A 229 23.28 7.42 -2.17
CA ALA A 229 24.39 6.52 -2.43
C ALA A 229 25.04 6.86 -3.78
N ALA A 230 26.36 7.04 -3.76
CA ALA A 230 27.17 7.34 -4.94
C ALA A 230 27.56 6.08 -5.71
N ALA A 231 28.06 6.23 -6.93
CA ALA A 231 28.52 5.13 -7.78
C ALA A 231 29.63 4.24 -7.15
N ASP A 232 30.37 4.75 -6.17
CA ASP A 232 31.39 4.00 -5.42
C ASP A 232 30.88 3.42 -4.08
N GLY A 233 29.58 3.56 -3.81
CA GLY A 233 28.94 3.11 -2.58
C GLY A 233 29.09 4.07 -1.40
N ASN A 234 29.78 5.21 -1.57
CA ASN A 234 29.85 6.24 -0.53
C ASN A 234 28.48 6.85 -0.27
N ASN A 235 28.28 7.25 0.99
CA ASN A 235 27.06 7.92 1.41
C ASN A 235 27.19 9.43 1.35
N TYR A 236 26.09 10.09 0.98
CA TYR A 236 25.91 11.51 1.21
C TYR A 236 24.72 11.73 2.13
N VAL A 237 24.86 12.65 3.08
CA VAL A 237 23.83 12.92 4.09
C VAL A 237 23.06 14.17 3.69
N TYR A 238 21.74 14.02 3.54
CA TYR A 238 20.84 15.17 3.56
C TYR A 238 20.76 15.71 4.99
N THR A 239 21.01 17.02 5.13
CA THR A 239 20.83 17.73 6.40
C THR A 239 19.45 17.39 6.97
N GLY A 240 19.37 16.96 8.23
CA GLY A 240 18.12 16.61 8.88
C GLY A 240 17.56 15.20 8.63
N PHE A 241 18.28 14.36 7.87
CA PHE A 241 17.90 12.99 7.47
C PHE A 241 18.98 11.93 7.73
N ASP A 242 19.90 12.20 8.65
CA ASP A 242 21.05 11.34 8.84
C ASP A 242 20.66 9.94 9.32
N VAL A 243 20.71 8.99 8.38
CA VAL A 243 20.59 7.56 8.62
C VAL A 243 21.87 6.80 8.27
N SER A 244 22.99 7.51 8.10
CA SER A 244 24.26 6.94 7.60
C SER A 244 24.80 5.78 8.44
N GLU A 245 24.41 5.67 9.71
CA GLU A 245 24.81 4.60 10.62
C GLU A 245 23.97 3.32 10.48
N TYR A 246 22.83 3.36 9.79
CA TYR A 246 21.86 2.25 9.79
C TYR A 246 22.00 1.31 8.60
N TRP A 247 22.25 1.83 7.39
CA TRP A 247 22.21 1.03 6.17
C TRP A 247 23.58 0.52 5.75
N THR A 248 23.58 -0.56 5.00
CA THR A 248 24.76 -1.11 4.33
C THR A 248 24.61 -0.98 2.83
N CYS A 249 25.72 -0.72 2.14
CA CYS A 249 25.78 -0.56 0.70
C CYS A 249 26.92 -1.40 0.13
N ALA A 250 26.69 -2.00 -1.03
CA ALA A 250 27.74 -2.47 -1.91
C ALA A 250 27.52 -1.89 -3.30
N ALA A 251 28.62 -1.56 -3.97
CA ALA A 251 28.59 -0.89 -5.26
C ALA A 251 29.50 -1.60 -6.26
N GLN A 252 29.02 -1.70 -7.50
CA GLN A 252 29.78 -2.21 -8.62
C GLN A 252 29.69 -1.25 -9.80
N ILE A 253 30.84 -0.71 -10.21
CA ILE A 253 30.96 0.02 -11.49
C ILE A 253 30.91 -1.00 -12.64
N THR A 254 30.15 -0.67 -13.67
CA THR A 254 29.96 -1.47 -14.88
C THR A 254 30.44 -0.68 -16.10
N ASP A 255 30.47 -1.32 -17.27
CA ASP A 255 30.79 -0.65 -18.53
C ASP A 255 29.75 0.42 -18.95
N PHE A 256 28.58 0.44 -18.30
CA PHE A 256 27.43 1.26 -18.69
C PHE A 256 26.87 2.13 -17.56
N GLY A 257 27.56 2.21 -16.42
CA GLY A 257 27.08 2.89 -15.22
C GLY A 257 27.43 2.13 -13.96
N TYR A 258 26.52 2.01 -13.01
CA TYR A 258 26.80 1.36 -11.73
C TYR A 258 25.58 0.64 -11.14
N ILE A 259 25.88 -0.31 -10.26
CA ILE A 259 24.91 -1.06 -9.48
C ILE A 259 25.13 -0.72 -8.01
N LEU A 260 24.04 -0.49 -7.28
CA LEU A 260 24.03 -0.40 -5.83
C LEU A 260 23.09 -1.44 -5.26
N GLU A 261 23.57 -2.19 -4.28
CA GLU A 261 22.71 -2.96 -3.39
C GLU A 261 22.74 -2.37 -2.01
N ILE A 262 21.56 -2.12 -1.46
CA ILE A 262 21.38 -1.41 -0.21
C ILE A 262 20.46 -2.22 0.69
N PHE A 263 20.86 -2.41 1.94
CA PHE A 263 19.96 -2.88 3.00
C PHE A 263 19.78 -1.78 4.04
N MET A 264 18.53 -1.39 4.27
CA MET A 264 18.14 -0.48 5.32
C MET A 264 17.35 -1.26 6.38
N PRO A 265 17.87 -1.42 7.61
CA PRO A 265 17.11 -2.04 8.68
C PRO A 265 15.90 -1.18 9.00
N ARG A 266 14.84 -1.83 9.49
CA ARG A 266 13.62 -1.16 9.92
C ARG A 266 13.95 -0.18 11.05
N VAL A 267 13.64 1.08 10.83
CA VAL A 267 13.85 2.14 11.83
C VAL A 267 12.54 2.62 12.46
N GLY A 268 11.40 2.42 11.79
CA GLY A 268 10.09 2.76 12.29
C GLY A 268 9.60 1.88 13.44
N LYS A 269 8.75 2.48 14.28
CA LYS A 269 8.05 1.82 15.39
C LYS A 269 7.02 0.78 14.93
N THR A 270 6.50 0.90 13.72
CA THR A 270 5.50 -0.02 13.17
C THR A 270 6.19 -1.21 12.49
N PRO A 271 5.82 -2.46 12.81
CA PRO A 271 6.38 -3.62 12.11
C PRO A 271 6.03 -3.62 10.62
N LEU A 272 7.00 -3.92 9.77
CA LEU A 272 6.75 -4.23 8.36
C LEU A 272 5.99 -5.56 8.30
N THR A 273 4.79 -5.53 7.72
CA THR A 273 3.90 -6.70 7.64
C THR A 273 3.25 -6.78 6.27
N ALA A 274 2.89 -7.99 5.85
CA ALA A 274 2.22 -8.21 4.58
C ALA A 274 0.85 -7.50 4.55
N GLY A 275 0.65 -6.67 3.53
CA GLY A 275 -0.49 -5.79 3.36
C GLY A 275 -0.29 -4.37 3.89
N ALA A 276 0.82 -4.10 4.60
CA ALA A 276 1.15 -2.74 5.00
C ALA A 276 1.49 -1.87 3.78
N SER A 277 1.24 -0.58 3.91
CA SER A 277 1.55 0.42 2.89
C SER A 277 2.69 1.31 3.35
N ILE A 278 3.68 1.56 2.49
CA ILE A 278 4.79 2.49 2.72
C ILE A 278 4.80 3.57 1.64
N GLY A 279 5.40 4.71 1.94
CA GLY A 279 5.67 5.77 0.98
C GLY A 279 7.07 5.61 0.41
N PHE A 280 7.20 5.74 -0.90
CA PHE A 280 8.48 5.60 -1.58
C PHE A 280 8.59 6.58 -2.75
N ASP A 281 9.80 7.07 -3.00
CA ASP A 281 10.21 7.64 -4.27
C ASP A 281 11.70 7.41 -4.51
N VAL A 282 12.11 7.51 -5.76
CA VAL A 282 13.52 7.46 -6.16
C VAL A 282 13.84 8.53 -7.20
N SER A 283 14.99 9.16 -7.03
CA SER A 283 15.60 10.01 -8.05
C SER A 283 17.08 9.68 -8.25
N ILE A 284 17.55 9.82 -9.48
CA ILE A 284 18.96 9.66 -9.86
C ILE A 284 19.45 11.02 -10.33
N ASP A 285 20.53 11.50 -9.75
CA ASP A 285 21.16 12.75 -10.17
C ASP A 285 22.35 12.42 -11.08
N TYR A 286 22.39 13.06 -12.24
CA TYR A 286 23.46 12.90 -13.24
C TYR A 286 24.27 14.19 -13.38
N TYR A 287 25.58 14.04 -13.41
CA TYR A 287 26.54 15.13 -13.55
C TYR A 287 27.37 14.92 -14.83
N SER A 288 28.00 15.98 -15.32
CA SER A 288 28.91 15.93 -16.46
C SER A 288 30.29 16.47 -16.11
N THR A 289 31.28 16.05 -16.89
CA THR A 289 32.66 16.47 -16.70
C THR A 289 32.82 17.98 -16.93
N GLY A 290 33.12 18.73 -15.86
CA GLY A 290 33.51 20.15 -15.94
C GLY A 290 32.46 21.17 -15.49
N GLY A 291 31.29 20.73 -15.05
CA GLY A 291 30.30 21.55 -14.34
C GLY A 291 30.48 21.49 -12.81
N ASN A 292 30.10 22.57 -12.11
CA ASN A 292 29.97 22.59 -10.64
C ASN A 292 28.50 22.33 -10.22
N GLY A 293 27.71 21.60 -11.02
CA GLY A 293 26.29 21.39 -10.75
C GLY A 293 25.76 20.15 -11.46
N ARG A 294 24.61 19.67 -10.97
CA ARG A 294 23.82 18.61 -11.59
C ARG A 294 23.33 19.09 -12.96
N ASP A 295 23.41 18.25 -13.98
CA ASP A 295 22.95 18.61 -15.33
C ASP A 295 21.48 18.21 -15.54
N TYR A 296 21.11 17.03 -15.06
CA TYR A 296 19.73 16.54 -15.04
C TYR A 296 19.52 15.55 -13.90
N TYR A 297 18.25 15.31 -13.58
CA TYR A 297 17.86 14.22 -12.69
C TYR A 297 16.75 13.40 -13.33
N ALA A 298 16.75 12.09 -13.08
CA ALA A 298 15.63 11.22 -13.41
C ALA A 298 14.85 10.89 -12.14
N ASN A 299 13.52 10.77 -12.21
CA ASN A 299 12.75 10.23 -11.09
C ASN A 299 11.64 9.25 -11.50
N TRP A 300 11.24 8.41 -10.55
CA TRP A 300 10.17 7.45 -10.76
C TRP A 300 8.78 8.12 -10.77
N ASN A 301 8.50 9.02 -9.82
CA ASN A 301 7.15 9.58 -9.68
C ASN A 301 6.82 10.77 -10.61
N GLY A 302 7.78 11.32 -11.35
CA GLY A 302 7.53 12.17 -12.53
C GLY A 302 6.77 13.48 -12.32
N TYR A 303 6.87 14.14 -11.17
CA TYR A 303 6.33 15.49 -11.02
C TYR A 303 7.05 16.48 -11.96
N VAL A 304 6.38 16.80 -13.07
CA VAL A 304 6.75 17.87 -13.99
C VAL A 304 6.41 19.20 -13.33
N LEU A 305 7.41 19.97 -12.91
CA LEU A 305 7.25 21.40 -12.62
C LEU A 305 7.03 22.12 -13.96
N LYS A 306 5.81 22.09 -14.48
CA LYS A 306 5.41 22.91 -15.63
C LYS A 306 5.01 24.29 -15.11
N ASP A 307 5.79 25.29 -15.50
CA ASP A 307 5.46 26.71 -15.62
C ASP A 307 4.29 27.23 -14.76
N GLU A 308 4.63 28.03 -13.74
CA GLU A 308 3.75 28.80 -12.85
C GLU A 308 3.09 28.06 -11.66
N GLY A 309 3.94 27.49 -10.77
CA GLY A 309 3.72 27.47 -9.31
C GLY A 309 3.64 26.08 -8.62
N PRO A 310 3.80 26.02 -7.28
CA PRO A 310 4.68 26.85 -6.46
C PRO A 310 6.14 26.41 -6.69
N SER A 311 7.08 27.31 -6.42
CA SER A 311 8.47 26.92 -6.13
C SER A 311 8.47 25.72 -5.19
N CYS A 312 9.45 24.81 -5.34
CA CYS A 312 9.82 23.84 -4.31
C CYS A 312 9.57 24.50 -2.93
N PRO A 313 8.59 24.03 -2.12
CA PRO A 313 8.12 24.80 -0.95
C PRO A 313 9.20 24.93 0.13
N VAL A 314 10.31 24.24 -0.08
CA VAL A 314 11.54 24.38 0.68
C VAL A 314 12.48 25.26 -0.11
N GLU A 315 12.46 26.56 0.18
CA GLU A 315 13.72 27.31 0.26
C GLU A 315 14.44 26.82 1.52
N GLY A 316 15.60 26.16 1.40
CA GLY A 316 16.50 26.01 2.56
C GLY A 316 17.29 24.71 2.75
N TRP A 317 17.09 23.64 1.98
CA TRP A 317 17.92 22.44 2.14
C TRP A 317 19.16 22.51 1.27
N LEU A 318 20.18 23.23 1.76
CA LEU A 318 21.54 22.99 1.33
C LEU A 318 21.96 21.61 1.88
N THR A 319 22.25 20.67 0.98
CA THR A 319 23.28 19.67 1.29
C THR A 319 24.58 20.41 1.64
N SER A 320 25.53 19.76 2.32
CA SER A 320 26.87 20.35 2.55
C SER A 320 27.62 20.77 1.27
N HIS A 321 27.04 20.50 0.09
CA HIS A 321 27.52 20.84 -1.24
C HIS A 321 26.59 21.83 -2.01
N GLY A 322 25.44 22.22 -1.47
CA GLY A 322 24.63 23.34 -2.00
C GLY A 322 23.68 23.05 -3.17
N TYR A 323 23.00 21.90 -3.18
CA TYR A 323 22.11 21.53 -4.31
C TYR A 323 20.67 21.20 -3.89
N TRP A 324 19.72 21.48 -4.80
CA TRP A 324 18.28 21.31 -4.64
C TRP A 324 17.79 19.97 -5.20
N THR A 325 17.41 19.04 -4.33
CA THR A 325 16.63 17.86 -4.70
C THR A 325 15.25 18.00 -4.07
N CYS A 326 14.20 18.15 -4.90
CA CYS A 326 12.84 18.15 -4.38
C CYS A 326 12.47 16.70 -4.07
N PRO A 327 12.10 16.32 -2.83
CA PRO A 327 11.37 15.08 -2.63
C PRO A 327 10.09 15.20 -3.44
N ALA A 328 9.97 14.46 -4.55
CA ALA A 328 8.68 14.37 -5.20
C ALA A 328 7.75 13.61 -4.24
N ALA A 329 6.44 13.86 -4.35
CA ALA A 329 5.43 13.24 -3.48
C ALA A 329 5.70 11.74 -3.32
N LEU A 330 5.82 11.22 -2.09
CA LEU A 330 5.94 9.78 -1.90
C LEU A 330 4.71 9.08 -2.50
N LYS A 331 4.94 8.03 -3.28
CA LYS A 331 3.89 7.17 -3.80
C LYS A 331 3.68 5.98 -2.86
N GLU A 332 2.42 5.56 -2.77
CA GLU A 332 2.02 4.44 -1.93
C GLU A 332 2.41 3.11 -2.56
N ILE A 333 3.03 2.26 -1.73
CA ILE A 333 3.49 0.93 -2.12
C ILE A 333 3.02 -0.09 -1.08
N ILE A 334 2.50 -1.23 -1.53
CA ILE A 334 2.04 -2.29 -0.63
C ILE A 334 3.11 -3.37 -0.51
N LEU A 335 3.42 -3.73 0.74
CA LEU A 335 4.24 -4.88 1.08
C LEU A 335 3.44 -6.16 0.81
N LEU A 336 3.76 -6.91 -0.24
CA LEU A 336 3.08 -8.19 -0.50
C LEU A 336 3.80 -9.32 0.26
N PRO A 337 3.08 -10.36 0.72
CA PRO A 337 3.74 -11.59 1.11
C PRO A 337 4.44 -12.22 -0.09
N GLU A 338 5.18 -13.30 0.14
CA GLU A 338 5.83 -14.05 -0.94
C GLU A 338 4.92 -14.36 -2.11
N LYS A 339 5.49 -14.29 -3.32
CA LYS A 339 4.84 -14.71 -4.55
C LYS A 339 4.77 -16.24 -4.53
N ARG A 340 3.64 -16.79 -4.09
CA ARG A 340 3.37 -18.24 -4.13
C ARG A 340 3.22 -18.77 -5.55
#